data_AF-A0A6B0U280-F1
#
_entry.id   AF-A0A6B0U280-F1
#
_cell.length_a   1.000
_cell.length_b   1.000
_cell.length_c   1.000
_cell.angle_alpha   90.00
_cell.angle_beta   90.00
_cell.angle_gamma   90.00
#
_symmetry.space_group_name_H-M   'P 1'
#
loop_
_entity.id
_entity.type
_entity.pdbx_description
1 polymer ?
#
loop_
_entity_poly.entity_id
_entity_poly.type
_entity_poly.pdbx_seq_one_letter_code
_entity_poly.pdbx_strand_id
1 'polypeptide(L)'
;AHHCTVGRGIFHRCSSSEVLRLGQLIPLMVIVGVGGLGAVWYTARLALRNPDVSWNKKTNPEPWQEWSNKQYKLWSTKDYSELPKPERPEF
;
A
#
# COMPACT_ATOMS: atom_id res chain seq x y z
N ALA A 1 30.36 24.57 -29.25
CA ALA A 1 31.62 24.45 -28.51
C ALA A 1 31.32 24.51 -27.01
N HIS A 2 31.17 23.36 -26.34
CA HIS A 2 31.26 23.25 -24.89
C HIS A 2 32.05 21.99 -24.58
N HIS A 3 33.23 22.19 -24.01
CA HIS A 3 34.22 21.17 -23.71
C HIS A 3 33.75 20.29 -22.55
N CYS A 4 33.67 18.98 -22.75
CA CYS A 4 33.65 18.01 -21.65
C CYS A 4 35.10 17.69 -21.25
N THR A 5 35.63 18.42 -20.28
CA THR A 5 36.89 18.06 -19.62
C THR A 5 36.63 17.04 -18.52
N VAL A 6 37.25 15.87 -18.69
CA VAL A 6 37.46 14.85 -17.65
C VAL A 6 38.14 15.49 -16.42
N GLY A 7 37.53 15.35 -15.24
CA GLY A 7 38.13 15.82 -14.00
C GLY A 7 37.37 15.43 -12.72
N ARG A 8 37.96 14.50 -11.97
CA ARG A 8 37.89 14.26 -10.50
C ARG A 8 36.52 14.14 -9.83
N GLY A 9 36.38 13.03 -9.11
CA GLY A 9 35.19 12.69 -8.34
C GLY A 9 34.75 13.78 -7.37
N ILE A 10 33.48 14.14 -7.48
CA ILE A 10 32.57 14.39 -6.36
C ILE A 10 31.24 13.85 -6.87
N PHE A 11 30.54 13.10 -6.01
CA PHE A 11 29.17 12.64 -6.17
C PHE A 11 28.38 13.53 -7.13
N HIS A 12 28.13 13.04 -8.36
CA HIS A 12 27.24 13.70 -9.30
C HIS A 12 25.86 13.64 -8.65
N ARG A 13 25.50 14.68 -7.90
CA ARG A 13 24.12 14.98 -7.56
C ARG A 13 23.46 15.38 -8.88
N CYS A 14 23.18 14.38 -9.71
CA CYS A 14 22.33 14.52 -10.87
C CYS A 14 21.01 15.03 -10.33
N SER A 15 20.78 16.33 -10.51
CA SER A 15 19.59 17.02 -10.05
C SER A 15 18.38 16.25 -10.57
N SER A 16 17.49 15.83 -9.68
CA SER A 16 16.27 15.08 -9.98
C SER A 16 15.37 15.75 -11.03
N SER A 17 15.69 16.97 -11.46
CA SER A 17 15.04 17.70 -12.55
C SER A 17 15.41 17.19 -13.95
N GLU A 18 16.58 16.57 -14.16
CA GLU A 18 17.02 16.13 -15.50
C GLU A 18 16.41 14.78 -15.91
N VAL A 19 16.07 13.92 -14.95
CA VAL A 19 15.44 12.62 -15.22
C VAL A 19 14.04 12.75 -15.83
N LEU A 20 13.33 13.86 -15.55
CA LEU A 20 12.01 14.14 -16.12
C LEU A 20 12.06 14.78 -17.50
N ARG A 21 13.22 15.27 -17.94
CA ARG A 21 13.40 15.87 -19.29
C ARG A 21 13.62 14.84 -20.39
N LEU A 22 14.01 13.62 -20.01
CA LEU A 22 14.08 12.49 -20.92
C LEU A 22 12.67 11.89 -21.04
N GLY A 23 11.96 12.21 -22.13
CA GLY A 23 10.59 11.72 -22.37
C GLY A 23 10.44 10.19 -22.32
N GLN A 24 11.54 9.46 -22.46
CA GLN A 24 11.62 7.99 -22.38
C GLN A 24 11.63 7.43 -20.96
N LEU A 25 11.96 8.24 -19.94
CA LEU A 25 12.12 7.79 -18.54
C LEU A 25 10.83 7.99 -17.70
N ILE A 26 9.93 8.86 -18.16
CA ILE A 26 8.61 9.11 -17.55
C ILE A 26 7.82 7.80 -17.29
N PRO A 27 7.66 6.86 -18.26
CA PRO A 27 6.90 5.64 -18.02
C PRO A 27 7.51 4.75 -16.93
N LEU A 28 8.85 4.72 -16.82
CA LEU A 28 9.54 3.96 -15.79
C LEU A 28 9.27 4.56 -14.40
N MET A 29 9.35 5.88 -14.27
CA MET A 29 9.10 6.59 -13.01
C MET A 29 7.66 6.45 -12.54
N VAL A 30 6.70 6.43 -13.48
CA VAL A 30 5.28 6.20 -13.17
C VAL A 30 5.07 4.79 -12.62
N ILE A 31 5.65 3.75 -13.22
CA ILE A 31 5.48 2.36 -12.73
C ILE A 31 6.09 2.21 -11.32
N VAL A 32 7.27 2.78 -11.09
CA VAL A 32 7.91 2.73 -9.76
C VAL A 32 7.10 3.54 -8.72
N GLY A 33 6.60 4.72 -9.10
CA GLY A 33 5.75 5.53 -8.23
C GLY A 33 4.43 4.84 -7.88
N VAL A 34 3.74 4.29 -8.88
CA VAL A 34 2.51 3.51 -8.69
C VAL A 34 2.77 2.25 -7.87
N GLY A 35 3.88 1.55 -8.09
CA GLY A 35 4.28 0.40 -7.29
C GLY A 35 4.50 0.75 -5.81
N GLY A 36 5.24 1.83 -5.54
CA GLY A 36 5.49 2.32 -4.19
C GLY A 36 4.21 2.78 -3.47
N LEU A 37 3.40 3.59 -4.15
CA LEU A 37 2.10 4.02 -3.62
C LEU A 37 1.16 2.84 -3.39
N GLY A 38 1.12 1.88 -4.31
CA GLY A 38 0.32 0.66 -4.18
C GLY A 38 0.72 -0.21 -3.00
N ALA A 39 2.03 -0.36 -2.75
CA ALA A 39 2.54 -1.10 -1.59
C ALA A 39 2.13 -0.43 -0.27
N VAL A 40 2.34 0.89 -0.15
CA VAL A 40 1.94 1.64 1.05
C VAL A 40 0.42 1.59 1.25
N TRP A 41 -0.34 1.80 0.18
CA TRP A 41 -1.81 1.75 0.22
C TRP A 41 -2.32 0.38 0.69
N TYR A 42 -1.80 -0.71 0.11
CA TYR A 42 -2.25 -2.06 0.46
C TYR A 42 -1.91 -2.41 1.91
N THR A 43 -0.72 -2.02 2.37
CA THR A 43 -0.29 -2.26 3.75
C THR A 43 -1.15 -1.45 4.74
N ALA A 44 -1.44 -0.18 4.45
CA ALA A 44 -2.35 0.64 5.24
C ALA A 44 -3.77 0.06 5.28
N ARG A 45 -4.27 -0.44 4.14
CA ARG A 45 -5.58 -1.12 4.06
C ARG A 45 -5.61 -2.38 4.90
N LEU A 46 -4.56 -3.21 4.88
CA LEU A 46 -4.49 -4.41 5.72
C LEU A 46 -4.44 -4.04 7.20
N ALA A 47 -3.67 -3.01 7.57
CA ALA A 47 -3.55 -2.57 8.94
C ALA A 47 -4.88 -2.06 9.53
N LEU A 48 -5.71 -1.37 8.73
CA LEU A 48 -6.97 -0.80 9.21
C LEU A 48 -8.18 -1.74 9.13
N ARG A 49 -8.15 -2.74 8.24
CA ARG A 49 -9.30 -3.59 7.95
C ARG A 49 -8.90 -5.06 7.87
N ASN A 50 -8.43 -5.58 9.00
CA ASN A 50 -8.12 -6.99 9.21
C ASN A 50 -8.57 -7.39 10.62
N PRO A 51 -9.26 -8.53 10.83
CA PRO A 51 -9.60 -9.05 12.16
C PRO A 51 -8.39 -9.27 13.08
N ASP A 52 -7.18 -9.51 12.53
CA ASP A 52 -5.98 -9.77 13.32
C ASP A 52 -5.34 -8.50 13.90
N VAL A 53 -5.72 -7.32 13.40
CA VAL A 53 -5.12 -6.04 13.79
C VAL A 53 -6.18 -5.14 14.41
N SER A 54 -6.14 -5.00 15.73
CA SER A 54 -7.00 -4.06 16.46
C SER A 54 -6.22 -2.85 16.95
N TRP A 55 -6.66 -1.68 16.51
CA TRP A 55 -6.19 -0.39 17.02
C TRP A 55 -6.91 0.02 18.31
N ASN A 56 -8.07 -0.56 18.58
CA ASN A 56 -8.87 -0.25 19.75
C ASN A 56 -8.58 -1.26 20.88
N LYS A 57 -7.79 -0.83 21.86
CA LYS A 57 -7.37 -1.66 23.00
C LYS A 57 -8.25 -1.50 24.25
N LYS A 58 -9.13 -0.49 24.29
CA LYS A 58 -9.82 -0.06 25.53
C LYS A 58 -11.33 -0.21 25.47
N THR A 59 -11.96 0.05 24.32
CA THR A 59 -13.42 0.03 24.20
C THR A 59 -13.98 -1.28 23.63
N ASN A 60 -13.13 -2.15 23.07
CA ASN A 60 -13.52 -3.46 22.55
C ASN A 60 -12.59 -4.55 23.15
N PRO A 61 -12.95 -5.18 24.28
CA PRO A 61 -12.14 -6.24 24.88
C PRO A 61 -12.00 -7.45 23.94
N GLU A 62 -12.97 -7.67 23.05
CA GLU A 62 -12.98 -8.73 22.04
C GLU A 62 -12.92 -8.16 20.61
N PRO A 63 -11.73 -7.88 20.07
CA PRO A 63 -11.58 -7.21 18.76
C PRO A 63 -12.16 -7.99 17.57
N TRP A 64 -12.31 -9.31 17.71
CA TRP A 64 -12.86 -10.17 16.66
C TRP A 64 -14.39 -10.07 16.53
N GLN A 65 -15.11 -9.57 17.53
CA GLN A 65 -16.57 -9.42 17.46
C GLN A 65 -16.97 -8.35 16.42
N GLU A 66 -16.16 -7.29 16.27
CA GLU A 66 -16.43 -6.20 15.31
C GLU A 66 -16.47 -6.69 13.85
N TRP A 67 -15.74 -7.77 13.55
CA TRP A 67 -15.60 -8.34 12.21
C TRP A 67 -16.52 -9.55 11.97
N SER A 68 -17.38 -9.92 12.92
CA SER A 68 -18.28 -11.08 12.81
C SER A 68 -19.23 -10.99 11.59
N ASN A 69 -19.77 -9.80 11.35
CA ASN A 69 -20.76 -9.55 10.29
C ASN A 69 -20.20 -8.85 9.05
N LYS A 70 -18.90 -8.52 9.03
CA LYS A 70 -18.30 -7.66 8.00
C LYS A 70 -17.33 -8.47 7.13
N GLN A 71 -17.44 -8.29 5.83
CA GLN A 71 -16.45 -8.86 4.91
C GLN A 71 -15.17 -8.02 4.93
N TYR A 72 -14.06 -8.63 5.37
CA TYR A 72 -12.76 -7.96 5.42
C TYR A 72 -11.93 -8.20 4.14
N LYS A 73 -12.28 -9.20 3.33
CA LYS A 73 -11.58 -9.52 2.09
C LYS A 73 -11.82 -8.45 1.02
N LEU A 74 -10.75 -7.99 0.37
CA LEU A 74 -10.83 -6.97 -0.70
C LEU A 74 -11.66 -7.46 -1.90
N TRP A 75 -11.56 -8.75 -2.21
CA TRP A 75 -12.26 -9.37 -3.33
C TRP A 75 -12.81 -10.74 -2.94
N SER A 76 -14.05 -11.00 -3.34
CA SER A 76 -14.70 -12.30 -3.24
C SER A 76 -15.45 -12.60 -4.51
N THR A 77 -15.38 -13.85 -4.96
CA THR A 77 -16.23 -14.37 -6.03
C THR A 77 -17.58 -14.90 -5.53
N LYS A 78 -17.75 -15.01 -4.20
CA LYS A 78 -18.97 -15.50 -3.55
C LYS A 78 -19.69 -14.35 -2.84
N ASP A 79 -21.02 -14.35 -2.93
CA ASP A 79 -21.90 -13.45 -2.19
C ASP A 79 -22.08 -13.97 -0.76
N TYR A 80 -21.55 -13.20 0.20
CA TYR A 80 -21.60 -13.53 1.63
C TYR A 80 -22.88 -13.07 2.32
N SER A 81 -23.78 -12.38 1.60
CA SER A 81 -25.10 -11.98 2.09
C SER A 81 -26.03 -13.17 2.29
N GLU A 82 -25.86 -14.23 1.49
CA GLU A 82 -26.75 -15.39 1.45
C GLU A 82 -26.24 -16.58 2.26
N LEU A 83 -24.96 -16.55 2.65
CA LEU A 83 -24.33 -17.64 3.37
C LEU A 83 -24.66 -17.59 4.86
N PRO A 84 -24.94 -18.73 5.50
CA PRO A 84 -25.07 -18.81 6.94
C PRO A 84 -23.74 -18.37 7.57
N LYS A 85 -23.82 -17.36 8.43
CA LYS A 85 -22.65 -16.80 9.10
C LYS A 85 -22.09 -17.84 10.07
N PRO A 86 -20.75 -18.00 10.14
CA PRO A 86 -20.17 -18.93 11.10
C PRO A 86 -20.54 -18.48 12.52
N GLU A 87 -21.17 -19.37 13.28
CA GLU A 87 -21.51 -19.14 14.68
C GLU A 87 -20.23 -19.26 15.51
N ARG A 88 -19.63 -18.10 15.82
CA ARG A 88 -18.53 -17.98 16.78
C ARG A 88 -19.15 -17.58 18.11
N PRO A 89 -18.76 -18.16 19.25
CA PRO A 89 -19.30 -17.78 20.55
C PRO A 89 -19.09 -16.28 20.79
N GLU A 90 -20.18 -15.57 21.07
CA GLU A 90 -20.15 -14.20 21.61
C GLU A 90 -20.06 -14.32 23.13
N PHE A 91 -19.02 -13.72 23.71
CA PHE A 91 -18.74 -13.71 25.15
C PHE A 91 -18.96 -12.31 25.73
#